data_AF-A0A658Z379-F1
#
_entry.id   AF-A0A658Z379-F1
#
_cell.length_a   1.000
_cell.length_b   1.000
_cell.length_c   1.000
_cell.angle_alpha   90.00
_cell.angle_beta   90.00
_cell.angle_gamma   90.00
#
_symmetry.space_group_name_H-M   'P 1'
#
loop_
_entity.id
_entity.type
_entity.pdbx_description
1 polymer ?
#
loop_
_entity_poly.entity_id
_entity_poly.type
_entity_poly.pdbx_seq_one_letter_code
_entity_poly.pdbx_strand_id
1 'polypeptide(L)'
;MYNNKIDNNRKTRHDWVDALKFLGIFAIYLGHLGLGAGKLYPFVFSYHVPLFFFAAGFFTIKKNDLSIFDYIKSKFYRLMIPYFTFAFTILIINTINSGETIDYIYSHIYDIIYGVRNNQFVGTIWFINCLFVIIAIDAIFKEIVKNNIVILIISLLSFMLSQTVLNHNPLLESLL
;
A
#
# COMPACT_ATOMS: atom_id res chain seq x y z
N MET A 1 35.36 -13.05 36.94
CA MET A 1 35.30 -11.84 36.07
C MET A 1 34.94 -12.29 34.65
N TYR A 2 33.66 -12.20 34.27
CA TYR A 2 33.28 -12.22 32.86
C TYR A 2 32.36 -11.02 32.65
N ASN A 3 32.95 -9.97 32.07
CA ASN A 3 32.33 -8.67 31.90
C ASN A 3 31.46 -8.74 30.63
N ASN A 4 30.18 -9.04 30.79
CA ASN A 4 29.23 -8.97 29.68
C ASN A 4 28.97 -7.49 29.37
N LYS A 5 29.75 -6.95 28.44
CA LYS A 5 29.39 -5.72 27.71
C LYS A 5 28.07 -6.02 26.99
N ILE A 6 26.96 -5.57 27.57
CA ILE A 6 25.67 -5.59 26.90
C ILE A 6 25.78 -4.58 25.76
N ASP A 7 25.83 -5.09 24.53
CA ASP A 7 25.71 -4.29 23.31
C ASP A 7 24.39 -3.52 23.34
N ASN A 8 24.46 -2.23 23.67
CA ASN A 8 23.35 -1.28 23.76
C ASN A 8 22.76 -0.89 22.39
N ASN A 9 22.90 -1.73 21.36
CA ASN A 9 22.46 -1.43 19.99
C ASN A 9 21.48 -2.46 19.42
N ARG A 10 20.78 -3.23 20.28
CA ARG A 10 19.68 -4.09 19.83
C ARG A 10 18.42 -3.24 19.68
N LYS A 11 18.02 -2.99 18.43
CA LYS A 11 16.64 -2.54 18.16
C LYS A 11 15.67 -3.49 18.86
N THR A 12 14.79 -2.96 19.69
CA THR A 12 13.76 -3.73 20.38
C THR A 12 12.87 -4.41 19.34
N ARG A 13 12.93 -5.73 19.30
CA ARG A 13 12.05 -6.56 18.47
C ARG A 13 10.76 -6.79 19.25
N HIS A 14 9.63 -6.62 18.58
CA HIS A 14 8.32 -6.84 19.16
C HIS A 14 7.69 -8.08 18.52
N ASP A 15 7.43 -9.14 19.28
CA ASP A 15 6.95 -10.41 18.73
C ASP A 15 5.60 -10.29 18.02
N TRP A 16 4.73 -9.40 18.51
CA TRP A 16 3.45 -9.10 17.88
C TRP A 16 3.60 -8.51 16.47
N VAL A 17 4.70 -7.78 16.19
CA VAL A 17 4.99 -7.23 14.86
C VAL A 17 5.33 -8.35 13.89
N ASP A 18 5.99 -9.40 14.34
CA ASP A 18 6.33 -10.53 13.47
C ASP A 18 5.12 -11.42 13.23
N ALA A 19 4.26 -11.60 14.23
CA ALA A 19 2.96 -12.22 14.04
C ALA A 19 2.12 -11.45 13.00
N LEU A 20 2.10 -10.10 13.08
CA LEU A 20 1.41 -9.25 12.13
C LEU A 20 1.96 -9.40 10.69
N LYS A 21 3.29 -9.45 10.52
CA LYS A 21 3.93 -9.69 9.22
C LYS A 21 3.54 -11.04 8.64
N PHE A 22 3.57 -12.09 9.46
CA PHE A 22 3.15 -13.43 9.05
C PHE A 22 1.70 -13.41 8.58
N LEU A 23 0.78 -12.86 9.39
CA LEU A 23 -0.63 -12.77 9.03
C LEU A 23 -0.86 -11.98 7.73
N GLY A 24 -0.12 -10.89 7.53
CA GLY A 24 -0.20 -10.10 6.29
C GLY A 24 0.26 -10.89 5.06
N ILE A 25 1.44 -11.51 5.12
CA ILE A 25 1.97 -12.32 4.01
C ILE A 25 1.05 -13.50 3.72
N PHE A 26 0.57 -14.18 4.77
CA PHE A 26 -0.35 -15.30 4.64
C PHE A 26 -1.68 -14.88 4.00
N ALA A 27 -2.22 -13.72 4.37
CA ALA A 27 -3.44 -13.18 3.80
C ALA A 27 -3.28 -12.83 2.30
N ILE A 28 -2.13 -12.28 1.88
CA ILE A 28 -1.81 -12.07 0.45
C ILE A 28 -1.79 -13.40 -0.29
N TYR A 29 -1.08 -14.39 0.27
CA TYR A 29 -0.94 -15.71 -0.35
C TYR A 29 -2.31 -16.38 -0.56
N LEU A 30 -3.16 -16.38 0.47
CA LEU A 30 -4.53 -16.90 0.36
C LEU A 30 -5.41 -16.08 -0.60
N GLY A 31 -5.21 -14.76 -0.65
CA GLY A 31 -5.88 -13.90 -1.64
C GLY A 31 -5.52 -14.27 -3.08
N HIS A 32 -4.26 -14.61 -3.36
CA HIS A 32 -3.83 -15.04 -4.70
C HIS A 32 -4.21 -16.47 -5.07
N LEU A 33 -4.49 -17.34 -4.09
CA LEU A 33 -5.05 -18.66 -4.35
C LEU A 33 -6.50 -18.60 -4.87
N GLY A 34 -7.19 -17.47 -4.67
CA GLY A 34 -8.56 -17.28 -5.14
C GLY A 34 -9.48 -18.36 -4.59
N LEU A 35 -10.30 -18.97 -5.47
CA LEU A 35 -11.21 -20.05 -5.10
C LEU A 35 -10.50 -21.28 -4.51
N GLY A 36 -9.21 -21.48 -4.78
CA GLY A 36 -8.41 -22.56 -4.21
C GLY A 36 -8.24 -22.47 -2.69
N ALA A 37 -8.43 -21.27 -2.09
CA ALA A 37 -8.43 -21.07 -0.64
C ALA A 37 -9.80 -21.36 0.01
N GLY A 38 -10.84 -21.70 -0.78
CA GLY A 38 -12.17 -22.01 -0.27
C GLY A 38 -12.76 -20.89 0.58
N LYS A 39 -13.34 -21.22 1.74
CA LYS A 39 -13.95 -20.25 2.67
C LYS A 39 -12.96 -19.22 3.23
N LEU A 40 -11.66 -19.49 3.17
CA LEU A 40 -10.64 -18.55 3.64
C LEU A 40 -10.47 -17.36 2.69
N TYR A 41 -10.75 -17.53 1.39
CA TYR A 41 -10.62 -16.47 0.39
C TYR A 41 -11.42 -15.20 0.75
N PRO A 42 -12.77 -15.24 0.88
CA PRO A 42 -13.54 -14.03 1.20
C PRO A 42 -13.17 -13.44 2.56
N PHE A 43 -12.80 -14.29 3.53
CA PHE A 43 -12.35 -13.85 4.84
C PHE A 43 -11.06 -13.02 4.75
N VAL A 44 -9.99 -13.53 4.14
CA VAL A 44 -8.73 -12.78 4.00
C VAL A 44 -8.88 -11.59 3.06
N PHE A 45 -9.72 -11.73 2.03
CA PHE A 45 -9.93 -10.68 1.05
C PHE A 45 -10.51 -9.41 1.71
N SER A 46 -11.32 -9.56 2.75
CA SER A 46 -11.94 -8.45 3.49
C SER A 46 -10.94 -7.52 4.21
N TYR A 47 -9.80 -8.03 4.67
CA TYR A 47 -8.90 -7.27 5.54
C TYR A 47 -7.44 -7.20 5.09
N HIS A 48 -6.98 -8.03 4.16
CA HIS A 48 -5.55 -8.09 3.81
C HIS A 48 -5.01 -6.72 3.36
N VAL A 49 -5.70 -5.99 2.48
CA VAL A 49 -5.28 -4.64 2.05
C VAL A 49 -5.38 -3.61 3.18
N PRO A 50 -6.51 -3.47 3.91
CA PRO A 50 -6.57 -2.60 5.10
C PRO A 50 -5.45 -2.84 6.11
N LEU A 51 -5.10 -4.10 6.37
CA LEU A 51 -4.03 -4.48 7.29
C LEU A 51 -2.68 -3.85 6.91
N PHE A 52 -2.33 -3.84 5.62
CA PHE A 52 -1.10 -3.22 5.15
C PHE A 52 -1.12 -1.70 5.30
N PHE A 53 -2.25 -1.03 5.08
CA PHE A 53 -2.37 0.40 5.33
C PHE A 53 -2.19 0.74 6.81
N PHE A 54 -2.82 -0.03 7.71
CA PHE A 54 -2.64 0.15 9.16
C PHE A 54 -1.19 -0.08 9.58
N ALA A 55 -0.57 -1.17 9.12
CA ALA A 55 0.83 -1.45 9.42
C ALA A 55 1.76 -0.35 8.88
N ALA A 56 1.54 0.10 7.64
CA ALA A 56 2.34 1.16 7.05
C ALA A 56 2.21 2.48 7.82
N GLY A 57 1.00 2.85 8.26
CA GLY A 57 0.78 4.02 9.12
C GLY A 57 1.44 3.88 10.49
N PHE A 58 1.28 2.72 11.14
CA PHE A 58 1.84 2.44 12.46
C PHE A 58 3.37 2.52 12.49
N PHE A 59 4.05 1.96 11.47
CA PHE A 59 5.50 2.00 11.36
C PHE A 59 6.03 3.26 10.66
N THR A 60 5.14 4.16 10.23
CA THR A 60 5.54 5.43 9.63
C THR A 60 5.89 6.43 10.72
N ILE A 61 7.20 6.65 10.88
CA ILE A 61 7.75 7.69 11.74
C ILE A 61 8.41 8.72 10.84
N LYS A 62 7.85 9.94 10.80
CA LYS A 62 8.54 11.11 10.23
C LYS A 62 9.64 11.48 11.23
N LYS A 63 10.89 11.57 10.78
CA LYS A 63 11.96 12.13 11.60
C LYS A 63 11.70 13.63 11.77
N ASN A 64 11.78 14.14 12.99
CA ASN A 64 11.46 15.54 13.29
C ASN A 64 12.28 16.55 12.47
N ASP A 65 13.48 16.17 12.04
CA ASP A 65 14.41 17.06 11.34
C ASP A 65 14.21 17.08 9.81
N LEU A 66 13.32 16.25 9.27
CA LEU A 66 13.05 16.21 7.84
C LEU A 66 11.94 17.19 7.46
N SER A 67 12.19 18.02 6.45
CA SER A 67 11.14 18.79 5.80
C SER A 67 10.07 17.85 5.23
N ILE A 68 8.82 18.32 5.10
CA ILE A 68 7.76 17.52 4.48
C ILE A 68 8.11 17.09 3.07
N PHE A 69 8.75 17.98 2.30
CA PHE A 69 9.17 17.68 0.94
C PHE A 69 10.21 16.57 0.89
N ASP A 70 11.25 16.64 1.74
CA ASP A 70 12.29 15.60 1.81
C ASP A 70 11.73 14.28 2.32
N TYR A 71 10.76 14.33 3.24
CA TYR A 71 10.05 13.15 3.70
C TYR A 71 9.28 12.48 2.56
N ILE A 72 8.41 13.21 1.84
CA ILE A 72 7.64 12.67 0.71
C ILE A 72 8.58 12.18 -0.39
N LYS A 73 9.62 12.95 -0.71
CA LYS A 73 10.66 12.57 -1.68
C LYS A 73 11.29 11.23 -1.29
N SER A 74 11.71 11.05 -0.04
CA SER A 74 12.30 9.78 0.43
C SER A 74 11.35 8.58 0.24
N LYS A 75 10.04 8.78 0.43
CA LYS A 75 9.03 7.76 0.21
C LYS A 75 8.79 7.49 -1.27
N PHE A 76 8.83 8.53 -2.11
CA PHE A 76 8.77 8.40 -3.56
C PHE A 76 9.90 7.51 -4.08
N TYR A 77 11.17 7.81 -3.72
CA TYR A 77 12.30 6.97 -4.14
C TYR A 77 12.17 5.53 -3.66
N ARG A 78 11.67 5.32 -2.44
CA ARG A 78 11.53 3.97 -1.87
C ARG A 78 10.39 3.16 -2.46
N LEU A 79 9.27 3.80 -2.85
CA LEU A 79 8.05 3.11 -3.28
C LEU A 79 7.82 3.23 -4.78
N MET A 80 7.91 4.44 -5.33
CA MET A 80 7.56 4.73 -6.73
C MET A 80 8.62 4.27 -7.71
N ILE A 81 9.90 4.31 -7.35
CA ILE A 81 10.95 3.80 -8.26
C ILE A 81 10.79 2.29 -8.51
N PRO A 82 10.68 1.42 -7.48
CA PRO A 82 10.39 0.01 -7.71
C PRO A 82 9.09 -0.19 -8.49
N TYR A 83 8.02 0.52 -8.13
CA TYR A 83 6.73 0.44 -8.81
C TYR A 83 6.84 0.72 -10.31
N PHE A 84 7.41 1.87 -10.71
CA PHE A 84 7.55 2.23 -12.12
C PHE A 84 8.50 1.26 -12.84
N THR A 85 9.58 0.84 -12.19
CA THR A 85 10.51 -0.13 -12.77
C THR A 85 9.80 -1.43 -13.14
N PHE A 86 9.02 -2.01 -12.21
CA PHE A 86 8.25 -3.23 -12.50
C PHE A 86 7.17 -2.99 -13.55
N ALA A 87 6.39 -1.91 -13.44
CA ALA A 87 5.32 -1.60 -14.38
C ALA A 87 5.83 -1.44 -15.83
N PHE A 88 6.89 -0.67 -16.03
CA PHE A 88 7.49 -0.48 -17.35
C PHE A 88 8.18 -1.74 -17.85
N THR A 89 8.79 -2.54 -16.97
CA THR A 89 9.36 -3.83 -17.37
C THR A 89 8.27 -4.76 -17.91
N ILE A 90 7.13 -4.88 -17.23
CA ILE A 90 6.00 -5.70 -17.69
C ILE A 90 5.44 -5.15 -19.00
N LEU A 91 5.28 -3.83 -19.13
CA LEU A 91 4.82 -3.20 -20.37
C LEU A 91 5.74 -3.55 -21.54
N ILE A 92 7.05 -3.38 -21.39
CA ILE A 92 8.04 -3.68 -22.44
C ILE A 92 8.00 -5.16 -22.82
N ILE A 93 7.99 -6.06 -21.83
CA ILE A 93 7.93 -7.51 -22.07
C ILE A 93 6.66 -7.87 -22.84
N ASN A 94 5.51 -7.32 -22.45
CA ASN A 94 4.24 -7.57 -23.13
C ASN A 94 4.27 -7.05 -24.55
N THR A 95 4.72 -5.81 -24.79
CA THR A 95 4.85 -5.23 -26.13
C THR A 95 5.73 -6.08 -27.05
N ILE A 96 6.85 -6.61 -26.55
CA ILE A 96 7.73 -7.50 -27.32
C ILE A 96 7.02 -8.82 -27.64
N ASN A 97 6.36 -9.43 -26.66
CA ASN A 97 5.69 -10.73 -26.82
C ASN A 97 4.48 -10.68 -27.77
N SER A 98 3.73 -9.57 -27.77
CA SER A 98 2.56 -9.40 -28.63
C SER A 98 2.89 -8.77 -29.99
N GLY A 99 4.13 -8.31 -30.20
CA GLY A 99 4.54 -7.65 -31.45
C GLY A 99 3.88 -6.29 -31.66
N GLU A 100 3.50 -5.62 -30.58
CA GLU A 100 2.79 -4.34 -30.62
C GLU A 100 3.72 -3.17 -30.95
N THR A 101 3.15 -2.06 -31.43
CA THR A 101 3.92 -0.87 -31.82
C THR A 101 4.26 0.01 -30.62
N ILE A 102 5.10 1.03 -30.86
CA ILE A 102 5.42 2.01 -29.81
C ILE A 102 4.18 2.82 -29.36
N ASP A 103 3.17 2.96 -30.22
CA ASP A 103 1.90 3.62 -29.88
C ASP A 103 1.17 2.89 -28.76
N TYR A 104 1.31 1.55 -28.69
CA TYR A 104 0.81 0.75 -27.58
C TYR A 104 1.48 1.12 -26.26
N ILE A 105 2.78 1.42 -26.26
CA ILE A 105 3.47 1.85 -25.03
C ILE A 105 2.89 3.18 -24.57
N TYR A 106 2.76 4.15 -25.48
CA TYR A 106 2.24 5.48 -25.14
C TYR A 106 0.81 5.45 -24.60
N SER A 107 -0.07 4.60 -25.16
CA SER A 107 -1.46 4.51 -24.70
C SER A 107 -1.58 3.96 -23.27
N HIS A 108 -0.63 3.15 -22.82
CA HIS A 108 -0.65 2.52 -21.48
C HIS A 108 0.21 3.22 -20.42
N ILE A 109 0.93 4.30 -20.76
CA ILE A 109 1.64 5.13 -19.77
C ILE A 109 0.64 5.71 -18.76
N TYR A 110 -0.53 6.15 -19.22
CA TYR A 110 -1.57 6.70 -18.35
C TYR A 110 -2.04 5.68 -17.32
N ASP A 111 -2.22 4.42 -17.73
CA ASP A 111 -2.63 3.35 -16.82
C ASP A 111 -1.59 3.10 -15.71
N ILE A 112 -0.30 3.16 -16.06
CA ILE A 112 0.79 3.00 -15.11
C ILE A 112 0.81 4.15 -14.10
N ILE A 113 0.59 5.39 -14.56
CA ILE A 113 0.57 6.57 -13.69
C ILE A 113 -0.61 6.51 -12.72
N TYR A 114 -1.81 6.19 -13.21
CA TYR A 114 -3.01 6.09 -12.37
C TYR A 114 -3.00 4.86 -11.44
N GLY A 115 -2.30 3.78 -11.81
CA GLY A 115 -2.16 2.60 -10.97
C GLY A 115 -3.48 1.87 -10.74
N VAL A 116 -4.29 1.71 -11.80
CA VAL A 116 -5.60 1.07 -11.70
C VAL A 116 -5.46 -0.41 -11.37
N ARG A 117 -6.10 -0.86 -10.29
CA ARG A 117 -6.05 -2.26 -9.79
C ARG A 117 -6.36 -3.31 -10.86
N ASN A 118 -7.28 -3.05 -11.78
CA ASN A 118 -7.72 -4.03 -12.78
C ASN A 118 -6.94 -3.94 -14.10
N ASN A 119 -5.78 -3.30 -14.10
CA ASN A 119 -4.92 -3.20 -15.27
C ASN A 119 -3.84 -4.29 -15.26
N GLN A 120 -3.56 -4.87 -16.43
CA GLN A 120 -2.60 -5.98 -16.57
C GLN A 120 -1.15 -5.65 -16.18
N PHE A 121 -0.72 -4.39 -16.29
CA PHE A 121 0.67 -3.99 -16.03
C PHE A 121 0.93 -3.66 -14.56
N VAL A 122 -0.11 -3.17 -13.87
CA VAL A 122 0.00 -2.63 -12.51
C VAL A 122 -0.92 -3.32 -11.51
N GLY A 123 -1.78 -4.23 -11.94
CA GLY A 123 -2.84 -4.80 -11.11
C GLY A 123 -2.36 -5.67 -9.95
N THR A 124 -1.11 -6.12 -9.94
CA THR A 124 -0.48 -6.79 -8.80
C THR A 124 0.24 -5.83 -7.85
N ILE A 125 0.63 -4.64 -8.34
CA ILE A 125 1.44 -3.65 -7.63
C ILE A 125 0.71 -2.32 -7.37
N TRP A 126 -0.56 -2.21 -7.76
CA TRP A 126 -1.42 -1.03 -7.63
C TRP A 126 -1.42 -0.45 -6.21
N PHE A 127 -1.40 -1.34 -5.22
CA PHE A 127 -1.38 -1.01 -3.81
C PHE A 127 -0.21 -0.08 -3.44
N ILE A 128 0.95 -0.23 -4.10
CA ILE A 128 2.13 0.59 -3.82
C ILE A 128 1.86 2.06 -4.20
N ASN A 129 1.18 2.31 -5.33
CA ASN A 129 0.80 3.64 -5.79
C ASN A 129 -0.16 4.30 -4.77
N CYS A 130 -1.24 3.59 -4.39
CA CYS A 130 -2.17 4.07 -3.37
C CYS A 130 -1.47 4.32 -2.02
N LEU A 131 -0.54 3.46 -1.61
CA LEU A 131 0.22 3.61 -0.37
C LEU A 131 1.09 4.87 -0.37
N PHE A 132 1.72 5.19 -1.49
CA PHE A 132 2.48 6.43 -1.61
C PHE A 132 1.57 7.65 -1.50
N VAL A 133 0.45 7.66 -2.22
CA VAL A 133 -0.53 8.76 -2.20
C VAL A 133 -1.04 9.00 -0.77
N ILE A 134 -1.45 7.96 -0.05
CA ILE A 134 -1.97 8.13 1.32
C ILE A 134 -0.88 8.62 2.29
N ILE A 135 0.37 8.17 2.13
CA ILE A 135 1.51 8.67 2.94
C ILE A 135 1.76 10.16 2.67
N ALA A 136 1.66 10.60 1.40
CA ALA A 136 1.82 12.00 1.04
C ALA A 136 0.67 12.85 1.61
N ILE A 137 -0.58 12.38 1.48
CA ILE A 137 -1.76 13.04 2.05
C ILE A 137 -1.64 13.14 3.58
N ASP A 138 -1.32 12.05 4.27
CA ASP A 138 -1.15 12.03 5.74
C ASP A 138 -0.06 13.02 6.19
N ALA A 139 1.07 13.06 5.47
CA ALA A 139 2.14 14.00 5.77
C ALA A 139 1.68 15.45 5.64
N ILE A 140 0.96 15.80 4.58
CA ILE A 140 0.42 17.16 4.35
C ILE A 140 -0.64 17.51 5.39
N PHE A 141 -1.55 16.58 5.68
CA PHE A 141 -2.63 16.79 6.64
C PHE A 141 -2.10 17.06 8.05
N LYS A 142 -1.03 16.39 8.47
CA LYS A 142 -0.39 16.61 9.78
C LYS A 142 0.28 17.98 9.91
N GLU A 143 0.67 18.62 8.82
CA GLU A 143 1.18 20.01 8.84
C GLU A 143 0.03 21.02 9.01
N ILE A 144 -1.14 20.72 8.44
CA ILE A 144 -2.32 21.60 8.49
C ILE A 144 -3.08 21.43 9.82
N VAL A 145 -3.31 20.18 10.23
CA VAL A 145 -4.10 19.81 11.40
C VAL A 145 -3.18 19.15 12.42
N LYS A 146 -2.86 19.85 13.50
CA LYS A 146 -1.97 19.32 14.56
C LYS A 146 -2.69 18.35 15.52
N ASN A 147 -4.03 18.36 15.53
CA ASN A 147 -4.82 17.52 16.43
C ASN A 147 -5.10 16.15 15.80
N ASN A 148 -4.47 15.11 16.34
CA ASN A 148 -4.63 13.73 15.88
C ASN A 148 -6.08 13.21 15.97
N ILE A 149 -6.87 13.69 16.94
CA ILE A 149 -8.29 13.31 17.07
C ILE A 149 -9.10 13.88 15.90
N VAL A 150 -8.80 15.11 15.48
CA VAL A 150 -9.48 15.73 14.33
C VAL A 150 -9.14 14.98 13.04
N ILE A 151 -7.88 14.59 12.85
CA ILE A 151 -7.47 13.74 11.71
C ILE A 151 -8.25 12.42 11.72
N LEU A 152 -8.38 11.79 12.89
CA LEU A 152 -9.14 10.54 13.03
C LEU A 152 -10.62 10.73 12.69
N ILE A 153 -11.26 11.79 13.21
CA ILE A 153 -12.67 12.09 12.92
C ILE A 153 -12.86 12.34 11.42
N ILE A 154 -12.00 13.15 10.79
CA ILE A 154 -12.06 13.39 9.35
C ILE A 154 -11.91 12.08 8.58
N SER A 155 -10.95 11.23 8.96
CA SER A 155 -10.73 9.93 8.31
C SER A 155 -11.96 9.01 8.42
N LEU A 156 -12.59 8.97 9.60
CA LEU A 156 -13.81 8.20 9.83
C LEU A 156 -15.00 8.75 9.03
N LEU A 157 -15.14 10.09 8.95
CA LEU A 157 -16.17 10.73 8.13
C LEU A 157 -15.95 10.46 6.63
N SER A 158 -14.71 10.54 6.14
CA SER A 158 -14.37 10.18 4.76
C SER A 158 -14.67 8.70 4.47
N PHE A 159 -14.40 7.81 5.42
CA PHE A 159 -14.76 6.41 5.31
C PHE A 159 -16.29 6.25 5.23
N MET A 160 -17.06 6.85 6.14
CA MET A 160 -18.53 6.79 6.12
C MET A 160 -19.12 7.37 4.82
N LEU A 161 -18.59 8.49 4.33
CA LEU A 161 -18.99 9.09 3.07
C LEU A 161 -18.71 8.17 1.89
N SER A 162 -17.56 7.48 1.89
CA SER A 162 -17.23 6.52 0.84
C SER A 162 -18.21 5.35 0.78
N GLN A 163 -18.79 4.95 1.93
CA GLN A 163 -19.76 3.86 1.98
C GLN A 163 -21.14 4.25 1.48
N THR A 164 -21.51 5.54 1.55
CA THR A 164 -22.86 6.02 1.21
C THR A 164 -22.95 6.68 -0.16
N VAL A 165 -21.88 7.34 -0.62
CA VAL A 165 -21.90 8.15 -1.85
C VAL A 165 -21.33 7.40 -3.06
N LEU A 166 -20.37 6.49 -2.87
CA LEU A 166 -19.77 5.78 -3.99
C LEU A 166 -20.65 4.61 -4.42
N ASN A 167 -21.08 4.63 -5.69
CA ASN A 167 -21.96 3.62 -6.29
C ASN A 167 -21.39 2.19 -6.26
N HIS A 168 -20.06 2.04 -6.25
CA HIS A 168 -19.38 0.74 -6.19
C HIS A 168 -18.89 0.50 -4.76
N ASN A 169 -19.77 -0.02 -3.92
CA ASN A 169 -19.43 -0.40 -2.55
C ASN A 169 -19.15 -1.92 -2.46
N PRO A 170 -17.89 -2.33 -2.28
CA PRO A 170 -17.54 -3.75 -2.23
C PRO A 170 -18.15 -4.50 -1.04
N LEU A 171 -18.56 -3.80 0.04
CA LEU A 171 -19.25 -4.45 1.17
C LEU A 171 -20.69 -4.83 0.83
N LEU A 172 -21.39 -3.99 0.06
CA LEU A 172 -22.74 -4.27 -0.43
C LEU A 172 -22.76 -5.39 -1.48
N GLU A 173 -21.75 -5.42 -2.36
CA GLU A 173 -21.61 -6.48 -3.37
C GLU A 173 -21.23 -7.85 -2.77
N SER A 174 -20.62 -7.89 -1.58
CA SER A 174 -20.25 -9.14 -0.89
C SER A 174 -21.38 -9.82 -0.10
N LEU A 175 -22.54 -9.14 0.01
CA LEU A 175 -23.73 -9.59 0.75
C LEU A 175 -24.86 -10.11 -0.18
N LEU A 176 -24.63 -10.11 -1.49
CA LEU A 176 -25.50 -10.67 -2.54
C LEU A 176 -24.82 -11.88 -3.19
#